data_AF-A0A1I7RMJ0-F1
#
_entry.id   AF-A0A1I7RMJ0-F1
#
_cell.length_a   1.000
_cell.length_b   1.000
_cell.length_c   1.000
_cell.angle_alpha   90.00
_cell.angle_beta   90.00
_cell.angle_gamma   90.00
#
_symmetry.space_group_name_H-M   'P 1'
#
loop_
_entity.id
_entity.type
_entity.pdbx_description
1 polymer ?
#
loop_
_entity_poly.entity_id
_entity_poly.type
_entity_poly.pdbx_seq_one_letter_code
_entity_poly.pdbx_strand_id
1 'polypeptide(L)'
;MSELDNNTASTLTPPAANYPVIGILVGAASFASIALNISVMLTLKSKGFLTSRKSTVYSLSFAYIFADILEQSIMCFYVAPSIVTQSFLVGERDHPLVMALGFGWLVFWYMGMLYQIIIALDRVNSIVFRQTSIREYYRLIIALVWVVSCSAAYIGYFILPCCRFYVSYVNYGFAYTEGFNYSNTYLDVPFNVITTVTIYVCYTWNMSYFRSVSATNLAIGGLIGVLSFSSIALNISVMITLKTKGFLSTKKSTAYSISFAYIFADILEQAVILFYAAPSIITQSYLVPSRDHPVVTAAGIWFMVFWYMAMFYQIVISIDRVNSIVFQRSWIREYYRLIISLVWIFSLGTAYIGFFVSPCCHFVVSYVNYAFTYLEGENYTDSYLDIPFNLVTTVTIFVCYTWIFLHVRRSNRINNVPRNKLAERRQQEFLLARQFFIMAMLFTSVWVSFRILPRIFPPNSPLLALVPITLSFHCSFNSIVFLSINSEFQQAYRQVLRGKISTSTSNPQNSAVTA
;
A
#
# COMPACT_ATOMS: atom_id res chain seq x y z
N MET A 1 -52.19 66.08 -5.57
CA MET A 1 -52.08 64.61 -5.51
C MET A 1 -50.78 64.28 -4.78
N SER A 2 -50.76 64.80 -3.56
CA SER A 2 -49.76 64.84 -2.51
C SER A 2 -50.55 64.44 -1.26
N GLU A 3 -49.91 63.82 -0.27
CA GLU A 3 -50.53 63.29 0.96
C GLU A 3 -51.28 61.96 0.80
N LEU A 4 -50.56 60.88 0.50
CA LEU A 4 -50.88 59.56 1.03
C LEU A 4 -49.62 58.69 0.90
N ASP A 5 -48.80 58.60 1.96
CA ASP A 5 -47.85 57.51 2.26
C ASP A 5 -46.80 57.94 3.32
N ASN A 6 -47.23 58.42 4.49
CA ASN A 6 -46.30 58.77 5.57
C ASN A 6 -46.60 58.13 6.94
N ASN A 7 -47.55 57.20 7.06
CA ASN A 7 -48.04 56.74 8.37
C ASN A 7 -48.02 55.22 8.62
N THR A 8 -47.23 54.42 7.88
CA THR A 8 -47.09 52.97 8.15
C THR A 8 -45.65 52.48 8.29
N ALA A 9 -44.71 53.37 8.62
CA ALA A 9 -43.43 52.96 9.20
C ALA A 9 -43.60 52.81 10.72
N SER A 10 -44.37 51.81 11.13
CA SER A 10 -44.36 51.34 12.52
C SER A 10 -42.92 50.97 12.86
N THR A 11 -42.31 51.78 13.71
CA THR A 11 -41.06 51.52 14.41
C THR A 11 -41.19 50.18 15.17
N LEU A 12 -40.86 49.07 14.50
CA LEU A 12 -40.30 47.92 15.19
C LEU A 12 -38.94 48.39 15.72
N THR A 13 -38.94 49.06 16.87
CA THR A 13 -37.77 49.06 17.74
C THR A 13 -37.63 47.61 18.22
N PRO A 14 -36.67 46.82 17.71
CA PRO A 14 -36.38 45.52 18.29
C PRO A 14 -36.16 45.68 19.79
N PRO A 15 -36.65 44.74 20.63
CA PRO A 15 -36.54 44.87 22.07
C PRO A 15 -35.07 45.06 22.46
N ALA A 16 -34.75 46.25 22.98
CA ALA A 16 -33.40 46.72 23.29
C ALA A 16 -32.65 45.86 24.33
N ALA A 17 -33.30 44.85 24.90
CA ALA A 17 -32.82 44.09 26.04
C ALA A 17 -31.62 43.15 25.76
N ASN A 18 -31.31 42.80 24.49
CA ASN A 18 -30.34 41.73 24.20
C ASN A 18 -29.06 42.16 23.45
N TYR A 19 -28.91 43.42 23.03
CA TYR A 19 -27.75 43.87 22.25
C TYR A 19 -26.40 43.70 22.99
N PRO A 20 -26.25 44.11 24.27
CA PRO A 20 -24.98 43.95 24.97
C PRO A 20 -24.57 42.47 25.10
N VAL A 21 -25.55 41.58 25.30
CA VAL A 21 -25.30 40.14 25.39
C VAL A 21 -24.79 39.58 24.06
N ILE A 22 -25.43 39.94 22.95
CA ILE A 22 -24.99 39.50 21.61
C ILE A 22 -23.59 40.02 21.30
N GLY A 23 -23.30 41.29 21.58
CA GLY A 23 -21.97 41.88 21.37
C GLY A 23 -20.89 41.18 22.19
N ILE A 24 -21.16 40.89 23.47
CA ILE A 24 -20.24 40.12 24.32
C ILE A 24 -20.00 38.71 23.77
N LEU A 25 -21.06 38.02 23.31
CA LEU A 25 -20.93 36.68 22.73
C LEU A 25 -20.13 36.68 21.43
N VAL A 26 -20.39 37.62 20.52
CA VAL A 26 -19.61 37.77 19.28
C VAL A 26 -18.15 38.06 19.60
N GLY A 27 -17.89 38.99 20.52
CA GLY A 27 -16.53 39.32 20.96
C GLY A 27 -15.80 38.12 21.58
N ALA A 28 -16.46 37.38 22.47
CA ALA A 28 -15.89 36.18 23.08
C ALA A 28 -15.60 35.07 22.06
N ALA A 29 -16.51 34.86 21.10
CA ALA A 29 -16.33 33.87 20.03
C ALA A 29 -15.17 34.24 19.09
N SER A 30 -15.10 35.49 18.64
CA SER A 30 -13.99 35.98 17.81
C SER A 30 -12.66 35.95 18.56
N PHE A 31 -12.63 36.33 19.84
CA PHE A 31 -11.42 36.23 20.67
C PHE A 31 -10.94 34.78 20.81
N ALA A 32 -11.85 33.84 21.08
CA ALA A 32 -11.52 32.42 21.15
C ALA A 32 -10.99 31.90 19.79
N SER A 33 -11.59 32.31 18.68
CA SER A 33 -11.14 31.97 17.32
C SER A 33 -9.73 32.50 17.03
N ILE A 34 -9.44 33.76 17.38
CA ILE A 34 -8.10 34.35 17.26
C ILE A 34 -7.09 33.56 18.09
N ALA A 35 -7.40 33.27 19.35
CA ALA A 35 -6.51 32.53 20.24
C ALA A 35 -6.19 31.12 19.70
N LEU A 36 -7.21 30.42 19.18
CA LEU A 36 -7.04 29.11 18.56
C LEU A 36 -6.16 29.18 17.32
N ASN A 37 -6.43 30.12 16.41
CA ASN A 37 -5.67 30.30 15.18
C ASN A 37 -4.21 30.68 15.44
N ILE A 38 -3.94 31.56 16.41
CA ILE A 38 -2.58 31.90 16.86
C ILE A 38 -1.88 30.66 17.41
N SER A 39 -2.55 29.86 18.25
CA SER A 39 -1.99 28.61 18.78
C SER A 39 -1.59 27.63 17.66
N VAL A 40 -2.43 27.49 16.63
CA VAL A 40 -2.11 26.65 15.45
C VAL A 40 -0.91 27.22 14.69
N MET A 41 -0.85 28.53 14.44
CA MET A 41 0.28 29.16 13.75
C MET A 41 1.61 29.01 14.51
N LEU A 42 1.59 29.21 15.82
CA LEU A 42 2.76 29.00 16.69
C LEU A 42 3.20 27.54 16.68
N THR A 43 2.26 26.60 16.65
CA THR A 43 2.54 25.16 16.50
C THR A 43 3.21 24.87 15.16
N LEU A 44 2.66 25.38 14.06
CA LEU A 44 3.21 25.19 12.71
C LEU A 44 4.64 25.76 12.60
N LYS A 45 4.89 26.91 13.22
CA LYS A 45 6.21 27.56 13.25
C LYS A 45 7.22 26.79 14.12
N SER A 46 6.85 26.49 15.37
CA SER A 46 7.75 25.83 16.34
C SER A 46 8.17 24.43 15.93
N LYS A 47 7.29 23.68 15.25
CA LYS A 47 7.61 22.36 14.69
C LYS A 47 8.36 22.41 13.36
N GLY A 48 8.69 23.60 12.86
CA GLY A 48 9.42 23.78 11.61
C GLY A 48 8.64 23.35 10.36
N PHE A 49 7.30 23.24 10.42
CA PHE A 49 6.51 22.85 9.26
C PHE A 49 6.54 23.90 8.15
N LEU A 50 6.77 25.17 8.50
CA LEU A 50 6.92 26.29 7.56
C LEU A 50 8.28 26.30 6.83
N THR A 51 9.32 25.76 7.46
CA THR A 51 10.69 25.69 6.93
C THR A 51 11.05 24.33 6.36
N SER A 52 10.34 23.27 6.75
CA SER A 52 10.56 21.93 6.20
C SER A 52 10.15 21.92 4.73
N ARG A 53 11.04 21.44 3.86
CA ARG A 53 10.77 21.24 2.41
C ARG A 53 9.65 20.22 2.11
N LYS A 54 8.90 19.76 3.12
CA LYS A 54 8.10 18.53 3.06
C LYS A 54 6.69 18.75 2.50
N SER A 55 6.06 19.94 2.62
CA SER A 55 4.71 20.16 2.08
C SER A 55 4.33 21.63 1.91
N THR A 56 3.85 21.99 0.72
CA THR A 56 3.30 23.31 0.34
C THR A 56 2.02 23.67 1.09
N VAL A 57 1.28 22.66 1.52
CA VAL A 57 -0.02 22.84 2.16
C VAL A 57 0.10 23.63 3.46
N TYR A 58 1.15 23.40 4.26
CA TYR A 58 1.31 24.12 5.52
C TYR A 58 1.57 25.62 5.33
N SER A 59 2.28 26.01 4.26
CA SER A 59 2.52 27.41 3.93
C SER A 59 1.25 28.11 3.47
N LEU A 60 0.43 27.44 2.66
CA LEU A 60 -0.87 27.97 2.21
C LEU A 60 -1.87 28.03 3.37
N SER A 61 -1.94 27.00 4.20
CA SER A 61 -2.77 27.01 5.42
C SER A 61 -2.33 28.10 6.39
N PHE A 62 -1.04 28.40 6.51
CA PHE A 62 -0.57 29.51 7.34
C PHE A 62 -1.08 30.87 6.83
N ALA A 63 -1.03 31.10 5.52
CA ALA A 63 -1.54 32.33 4.92
C ALA A 63 -3.06 32.46 5.04
N TYR A 64 -3.79 31.35 4.91
CA TYR A 64 -5.23 31.25 5.19
C TYR A 64 -5.55 31.61 6.65
N ILE A 65 -4.90 30.96 7.62
CA ILE A 65 -5.13 31.21 9.06
C ILE A 65 -4.81 32.67 9.42
N PHE A 66 -3.79 33.25 8.78
CA PHE A 66 -3.47 34.66 8.95
C PHE A 66 -4.58 35.59 8.46
N ALA A 67 -5.22 35.27 7.32
CA ALA A 67 -6.42 35.98 6.84
C ALA A 67 -7.53 35.95 7.89
N ASP A 68 -7.86 34.76 8.40
CA ASP A 68 -8.90 34.55 9.40
C ASP A 68 -8.61 35.34 10.69
N ILE A 69 -7.35 35.41 11.15
CA ILE A 69 -6.99 36.21 12.33
C ILE A 69 -7.28 37.69 12.10
N LEU A 70 -6.90 38.24 10.94
CA LEU A 70 -7.13 39.66 10.63
C LEU A 70 -8.62 39.97 10.50
N GLU A 71 -9.38 39.09 9.86
CA GLU A 71 -10.83 39.16 9.78
C GLU A 71 -11.48 39.17 11.16
N GLN A 72 -11.15 38.17 12.00
CA GLN A 72 -11.69 38.03 13.35
C GLN A 72 -11.24 39.16 14.27
N SER A 73 -10.09 39.79 14.01
CA SER A 73 -9.64 40.97 14.76
C SER A 73 -10.59 42.16 14.55
N ILE A 74 -11.08 42.37 13.33
CA ILE A 74 -12.09 43.40 13.05
C ILE A 74 -13.39 43.08 13.81
N MET A 75 -13.81 41.82 13.80
CA MET A 75 -15.00 41.37 14.56
C MET A 75 -14.85 41.58 16.07
N CYS A 76 -13.72 41.17 16.64
CA CYS A 76 -13.46 41.20 18.07
C CYS A 76 -13.28 42.63 18.61
N PHE A 77 -12.50 43.47 17.91
CA PHE A 77 -12.07 44.76 18.45
C PHE A 77 -12.92 45.93 17.96
N TYR A 78 -13.70 45.77 16.90
CA TYR A 78 -14.53 46.84 16.36
C TYR A 78 -16.02 46.48 16.32
N VAL A 79 -16.39 45.36 15.69
CA VAL A 79 -17.82 45.00 15.53
C VAL A 79 -18.47 44.69 16.88
N ALA A 80 -17.86 43.82 17.68
CA ALA A 80 -18.41 43.41 18.96
C ALA A 80 -18.60 44.59 19.95
N PRO A 81 -17.62 45.48 20.18
CA PRO A 81 -17.85 46.63 21.06
C PRO A 81 -18.87 47.62 20.47
N SER A 82 -18.94 47.78 19.14
CA SER A 82 -19.99 48.60 18.49
C SER A 82 -21.41 48.05 18.74
N ILE A 83 -21.57 46.71 18.77
CA ILE A 83 -22.84 46.07 19.14
C ILE A 83 -23.18 46.33 20.61
N VAL A 84 -22.19 46.25 21.50
CA VAL A 84 -22.38 46.50 22.94
C VAL A 84 -22.79 47.95 23.22
N THR A 85 -22.14 48.92 22.56
CA THR A 85 -22.43 50.35 22.73
C THR A 85 -23.63 50.81 21.93
N GLN A 86 -24.19 49.96 21.06
CA GLN A 86 -25.25 50.29 20.11
C GLN A 86 -24.92 51.52 19.26
N SER A 87 -23.65 51.70 18.93
CA SER A 87 -23.14 52.87 18.22
C SER A 87 -21.88 52.50 17.44
N PHE A 88 -21.57 53.30 16.42
CA PHE A 88 -20.26 53.22 15.80
C PHE A 88 -19.21 53.73 16.78
N LEU A 89 -18.17 52.93 17.04
CA LEU A 89 -17.09 53.34 17.96
C LEU A 89 -16.32 54.58 17.48
N VAL A 90 -16.34 54.85 16.17
CA VAL A 90 -15.64 55.98 15.57
C VAL A 90 -16.54 56.65 14.53
N GLY A 91 -16.98 57.87 14.85
CA GLY A 91 -17.76 58.72 13.95
C GLY A 91 -19.13 58.14 13.59
N GLU A 92 -19.59 58.46 12.39
CA GLU A 92 -20.82 57.92 11.82
C GLU A 92 -20.51 56.77 10.84
N ARG A 93 -21.56 56.17 10.30
CA ARG A 93 -21.48 55.09 9.30
C ARG A 93 -20.52 55.38 8.14
N ASP A 94 -20.54 56.61 7.64
CA ASP A 94 -19.76 57.03 6.48
C ASP A 94 -18.36 57.55 6.87
N HIS A 95 -17.97 57.40 8.14
CA HIS A 95 -16.65 57.80 8.57
C HIS A 95 -15.57 56.94 7.87
N PRO A 96 -14.47 57.55 7.34
CA PRO A 96 -13.48 56.84 6.54
C PRO A 96 -12.88 55.59 7.19
N LEU A 97 -12.74 55.59 8.52
CA LEU A 97 -12.24 54.42 9.25
C LEU A 97 -13.21 53.24 9.20
N VAL A 98 -14.52 53.48 9.32
CA VAL A 98 -15.55 52.42 9.28
C VAL A 98 -15.57 51.80 7.89
N MET A 99 -15.46 52.64 6.87
CA MET A 99 -15.34 52.20 5.49
C MET A 99 -14.06 51.38 5.24
N ALA A 100 -12.91 51.84 5.76
CA ALA A 100 -11.65 51.12 5.65
C ALA A 100 -11.68 49.75 6.33
N LEU A 101 -12.34 49.64 7.49
CA LEU A 101 -12.52 48.36 8.18
C LEU A 101 -13.43 47.41 7.40
N GLY A 102 -14.53 47.91 6.82
CA GLY A 102 -15.39 47.11 5.94
C GLY A 102 -14.65 46.61 4.69
N PHE A 103 -13.86 47.47 4.04
CA PHE A 103 -13.02 47.09 2.92
C PHE A 103 -11.96 46.05 3.32
N GLY A 104 -11.25 46.28 4.43
CA GLY A 104 -10.24 45.35 4.93
C GLY A 104 -10.81 43.97 5.23
N TRP A 105 -12.00 43.91 5.83
CA TRP A 105 -12.69 42.65 6.07
C TRP A 105 -13.00 41.90 4.78
N LEU A 106 -13.52 42.57 3.73
CA LEU A 106 -13.79 41.94 2.43
C LEU A 106 -12.51 41.39 1.77
N VAL A 107 -11.39 42.12 1.88
CA VAL A 107 -10.08 41.64 1.37
C VAL A 107 -9.70 40.33 2.05
N PHE A 108 -9.81 40.25 3.39
CA PHE A 108 -9.45 39.03 4.12
C PHE A 108 -10.40 37.88 3.83
N TRP A 109 -11.70 38.15 3.66
CA TRP A 109 -12.69 37.15 3.27
C TRP A 109 -12.37 36.54 1.91
N TYR A 110 -12.16 37.36 0.86
CA TYR A 110 -11.81 36.85 -0.47
C TYR A 110 -10.47 36.09 -0.46
N MET A 111 -9.51 36.57 0.33
CA MET A 111 -8.23 35.90 0.51
C MET A 111 -8.42 34.50 1.11
N GLY A 112 -9.25 34.37 2.16
CA GLY A 112 -9.60 33.08 2.76
C GLY A 112 -10.19 32.11 1.73
N MET A 113 -11.18 32.57 0.96
CA MET A 113 -11.85 31.77 -0.06
C MET A 113 -10.91 31.29 -1.19
N LEU A 114 -10.03 32.15 -1.68
CA LEU A 114 -9.04 31.77 -2.70
C LEU A 114 -8.02 30.77 -2.17
N TYR A 115 -7.53 30.94 -0.93
CA TYR A 115 -6.62 29.96 -0.34
C TYR A 115 -7.28 28.60 -0.18
N GLN A 116 -8.56 28.52 0.18
CA GLN A 116 -9.27 27.23 0.25
C GLN A 116 -9.33 26.52 -1.11
N ILE A 117 -9.62 27.26 -2.21
CA ILE A 117 -9.57 26.69 -3.57
C ILE A 117 -8.16 26.15 -3.87
N ILE A 118 -7.13 26.97 -3.64
CA ILE A 118 -5.76 26.61 -3.99
C ILE A 118 -5.28 25.40 -3.19
N ILE A 119 -5.62 25.32 -1.90
CA ILE A 119 -5.32 24.15 -1.06
C ILE A 119 -6.04 22.91 -1.61
N ALA A 120 -7.31 23.02 -1.98
CA ALA A 120 -8.07 21.90 -2.56
C ALA A 120 -7.47 21.42 -3.89
N LEU A 121 -7.06 22.35 -4.76
CA LEU A 121 -6.40 22.05 -6.03
C LEU A 121 -4.99 21.46 -5.84
N ASP A 122 -4.17 21.99 -4.93
CA ASP A 122 -2.85 21.42 -4.61
C ASP A 122 -2.99 19.97 -4.10
N ARG A 123 -4.06 19.68 -3.33
CA ARG A 123 -4.38 18.32 -2.89
C ARG A 123 -4.76 17.42 -4.06
N VAL A 124 -5.63 17.85 -4.97
CA VAL A 124 -5.95 17.05 -6.17
C VAL A 124 -4.68 16.82 -7.01
N ASN A 125 -3.88 17.85 -7.25
CA ASN A 125 -2.67 17.72 -8.07
C ASN A 125 -1.64 16.77 -7.45
N SER A 126 -1.39 16.91 -6.14
CA SER A 126 -0.45 16.06 -5.42
C SER A 126 -0.93 14.61 -5.24
N ILE A 127 -2.23 14.40 -4.98
CA ILE A 127 -2.79 13.06 -4.69
C ILE A 127 -3.12 12.30 -5.97
N VAL A 128 -3.83 12.94 -6.91
CA VAL A 128 -4.38 12.30 -8.12
C VAL A 128 -3.35 12.26 -9.24
N PHE A 129 -2.74 13.41 -9.56
CA PHE A 129 -1.85 13.54 -10.72
C PHE A 129 -0.39 13.25 -10.39
N ARG A 130 -0.03 13.15 -9.10
CA ARG A 130 1.34 12.91 -8.61
C ARG A 130 2.40 13.84 -9.24
N GLN A 131 1.98 15.00 -9.76
CA GLN A 131 2.89 16.01 -10.27
C GLN A 131 3.59 16.70 -9.10
N THR A 132 4.71 17.36 -9.39
CA THR A 132 5.37 18.25 -8.44
C THR A 132 4.32 19.21 -7.86
N SER A 133 4.22 19.25 -6.53
CA SER A 133 3.28 20.16 -5.87
C SER A 133 3.57 21.60 -6.32
N ILE A 134 2.64 22.52 -6.11
CA ILE A 134 2.70 23.93 -6.56
C ILE A 134 3.88 24.74 -5.92
N ARG A 135 4.81 24.01 -5.34
CA ARG A 135 6.01 24.37 -4.59
C ARG A 135 6.93 25.35 -5.25
N GLU A 136 7.08 25.31 -6.56
CA GLU A 136 7.96 26.25 -7.25
C GLU A 136 7.33 27.65 -7.33
N TYR A 137 6.00 27.73 -7.25
CA TYR A 137 5.23 28.95 -7.47
C TYR A 137 4.48 29.47 -6.23
N TYR A 138 4.65 28.84 -5.06
CA TYR A 138 3.82 29.20 -3.87
C TYR A 138 3.93 30.68 -3.47
N ARG A 139 5.12 31.29 -3.59
CA ARG A 139 5.32 32.73 -3.31
C ARG A 139 4.56 33.61 -4.31
N LEU A 140 4.62 33.24 -5.60
CA LEU A 140 3.88 33.92 -6.65
C LEU A 140 2.37 33.80 -6.41
N ILE A 141 1.91 32.63 -5.98
CA ILE A 141 0.49 32.38 -5.73
C ILE A 141 -0.01 33.16 -4.52
N ILE A 142 0.75 33.23 -3.42
CA ILE A 142 0.41 34.10 -2.28
C ILE A 142 0.27 35.56 -2.74
N ALA A 143 1.21 36.05 -3.56
CA ALA A 143 1.14 37.40 -4.11
C ALA A 143 -0.08 37.61 -5.03
N LEU A 144 -0.39 36.64 -5.90
CA LEU A 144 -1.55 36.69 -6.79
C LEU A 144 -2.86 36.67 -6.01
N VAL A 145 -2.98 35.83 -4.98
CA VAL A 145 -4.17 35.79 -4.11
C VAL A 145 -4.39 37.15 -3.46
N TRP A 146 -3.35 37.79 -2.95
CA TRP A 146 -3.44 39.13 -2.38
C TRP A 146 -3.96 40.15 -3.41
N VAL A 147 -3.35 40.19 -4.59
CA VAL A 147 -3.75 41.13 -5.66
C VAL A 147 -5.19 40.92 -6.09
N VAL A 148 -5.60 39.66 -6.31
CA VAL A 148 -6.98 39.33 -6.72
C VAL A 148 -7.98 39.69 -5.63
N SER A 149 -7.66 39.42 -4.35
CA SER A 149 -8.54 39.73 -3.22
C SER A 149 -8.73 41.24 -3.05
N CYS A 150 -7.64 42.01 -3.12
CA CYS A 150 -7.69 43.47 -3.11
C CYS A 150 -8.47 44.03 -4.29
N SER A 151 -8.30 43.45 -5.49
CA SER A 151 -9.01 43.88 -6.70
C SER A 151 -10.50 43.57 -6.61
N ALA A 152 -10.88 42.38 -6.13
CA ALA A 152 -12.27 42.00 -5.92
C ALA A 152 -12.94 42.91 -4.89
N ALA A 153 -12.29 43.12 -3.73
CA ALA A 153 -12.78 44.06 -2.73
C ALA A 153 -12.90 45.48 -3.30
N TYR A 154 -11.93 45.93 -4.10
CA TYR A 154 -11.98 47.27 -4.71
C TYR A 154 -13.14 47.40 -5.70
N ILE A 155 -13.37 46.39 -6.54
CA ILE A 155 -14.49 46.36 -7.49
C ILE A 155 -15.82 46.37 -6.75
N GLY A 156 -15.98 45.49 -5.76
CA GLY A 156 -17.20 45.41 -4.95
C GLY A 156 -17.48 46.69 -4.17
N TYR A 157 -16.43 47.35 -3.67
CA TYR A 157 -16.55 48.50 -2.79
C TYR A 157 -16.67 49.85 -3.52
N PHE A 158 -15.91 50.06 -4.61
CA PHE A 158 -15.76 51.36 -5.26
C PHE A 158 -16.30 51.43 -6.68
N ILE A 159 -16.29 50.32 -7.43
CA ILE A 159 -16.65 50.33 -8.86
C ILE A 159 -18.14 50.02 -9.05
N LEU A 160 -18.67 49.01 -8.37
CA LEU A 160 -20.07 48.63 -8.54
C LEU A 160 -20.98 49.70 -7.91
N PRO A 161 -21.82 50.37 -8.71
CA PRO A 161 -22.64 51.47 -8.22
C PRO A 161 -23.74 50.93 -7.30
N CYS A 162 -23.95 51.63 -6.18
CA CYS A 162 -24.94 51.36 -5.13
C CYS A 162 -24.60 50.22 -4.16
N CYS A 163 -24.76 50.52 -2.87
CA CYS A 163 -24.65 49.60 -1.73
C CYS A 163 -23.21 49.35 -1.23
N ARG A 164 -22.65 50.30 -0.44
CA ARG A 164 -21.32 50.12 0.19
C ARG A 164 -21.39 49.09 1.30
N PHE A 165 -20.40 48.20 1.36
CA PHE A 165 -20.22 47.27 2.47
C PHE A 165 -19.70 48.02 3.70
N TYR A 166 -20.31 47.79 4.86
CA TYR A 166 -19.87 48.41 6.10
C TYR A 166 -20.18 47.52 7.29
N VAL A 167 -19.43 47.72 8.36
CA VAL A 167 -19.72 47.09 9.65
C VAL A 167 -21.02 47.69 10.18
N SER A 168 -22.00 46.85 10.49
CA SER A 168 -23.28 47.27 11.04
C SER A 168 -23.52 46.60 12.39
N TYR A 169 -23.50 47.40 13.45
CA TYR A 169 -23.92 46.95 14.77
C TYR A 169 -25.41 46.59 14.83
N VAL A 170 -26.22 47.21 13.95
CA VAL A 170 -27.66 46.96 13.83
C VAL A 170 -27.93 45.55 13.30
N ASN A 171 -27.12 45.08 12.34
CA ASN A 171 -27.24 43.75 11.75
C ASN A 171 -26.33 42.71 12.42
N TYR A 172 -25.72 43.04 13.57
CA TYR A 172 -24.80 42.18 14.32
C TYR A 172 -23.61 41.65 13.49
N GLY A 173 -23.13 42.44 12.52
CA GLY A 173 -22.11 41.98 11.58
C GLY A 173 -21.89 42.98 10.47
N PHE A 174 -22.11 42.56 9.23
CA PHE A 174 -21.92 43.40 8.06
C PHE A 174 -23.22 43.60 7.30
N ALA A 175 -23.36 44.77 6.72
CA ALA A 175 -24.50 45.10 5.89
C ALA A 175 -24.05 45.92 4.69
N TYR A 176 -24.95 46.03 3.73
CA TYR A 176 -24.79 46.91 2.59
C TYR A 176 -25.73 48.11 2.74
N THR A 177 -25.37 49.26 2.15
CA THR A 177 -26.27 50.42 2.17
C THR A 177 -27.58 50.14 1.43
N GLU A 178 -28.64 50.89 1.77
CA GLU A 178 -29.98 50.67 1.20
C GLU A 178 -29.96 50.82 -0.33
N GLY A 179 -30.66 49.92 -1.02
CA GLY A 179 -30.72 49.85 -2.48
C GLY A 179 -30.49 48.44 -3.03
N PHE A 180 -30.48 48.32 -4.36
CA PHE A 180 -30.12 47.07 -5.03
C PHE A 180 -28.61 46.83 -4.92
N ASN A 181 -28.22 45.69 -4.36
CA ASN A 181 -26.84 45.39 -4.01
C ASN A 181 -26.10 44.67 -5.15
N TYR A 182 -25.51 45.45 -6.04
CA TYR A 182 -24.76 44.93 -7.18
C TYR A 182 -23.52 44.12 -6.76
N SER A 183 -22.80 44.53 -5.71
CA SER A 183 -21.65 43.75 -5.20
C SER A 183 -22.06 42.34 -4.80
N ASN A 184 -23.13 42.22 -4.00
CA ASN A 184 -23.56 40.91 -3.53
C ASN A 184 -24.05 40.02 -4.69
N THR A 185 -24.86 40.57 -5.60
CA THR A 185 -25.42 39.80 -6.72
C THR A 185 -24.39 39.39 -7.76
N TYR A 186 -23.46 40.27 -8.11
CA TYR A 186 -22.55 40.04 -9.25
C TYR A 186 -21.15 39.60 -8.84
N LEU A 187 -20.76 39.79 -7.58
CA LEU A 187 -19.44 39.43 -7.08
C LEU A 187 -19.51 38.41 -5.95
N ASP A 188 -20.12 38.76 -4.81
CA ASP A 188 -20.04 37.93 -3.60
C ASP A 188 -20.73 36.56 -3.78
N VAL A 189 -21.97 36.55 -4.28
CA VAL A 189 -22.72 35.30 -4.50
C VAL A 189 -22.03 34.42 -5.55
N PRO A 190 -21.68 34.90 -6.76
CA PRO A 190 -20.97 34.09 -7.74
C PRO A 190 -19.63 33.55 -7.21
N PHE A 191 -18.86 34.38 -6.50
CA PHE A 191 -17.58 33.97 -5.94
C PHE A 191 -17.74 32.88 -4.88
N ASN A 192 -18.69 33.05 -3.95
CA ASN A 192 -19.02 32.04 -2.95
C ASN A 192 -19.51 30.73 -3.59
N VAL A 193 -20.38 30.79 -4.60
CA VAL A 193 -20.84 29.59 -5.32
C VAL A 193 -19.67 28.87 -6.01
N ILE A 194 -18.84 29.59 -6.76
CA ILE A 194 -17.70 29.00 -7.49
C ILE A 194 -16.72 28.35 -6.52
N THR A 195 -16.35 29.04 -5.44
CA THR A 195 -15.43 28.52 -4.43
C THR A 195 -15.99 27.26 -3.75
N THR A 196 -17.23 27.29 -3.25
CA THR A 196 -17.87 26.13 -2.60
C THR A 196 -17.97 24.94 -3.55
N VAL A 197 -18.42 25.14 -4.80
CA VAL A 197 -18.52 24.05 -5.78
C VAL A 197 -17.15 23.47 -6.10
N THR A 198 -16.14 24.32 -6.33
CA THR A 198 -14.78 23.86 -6.64
C THR A 198 -14.21 23.04 -5.49
N ILE A 199 -14.32 23.53 -4.26
CA ILE A 199 -13.86 22.85 -3.05
C ILE A 199 -14.56 21.49 -2.90
N TYR A 200 -15.89 21.46 -3.04
CA TYR A 200 -16.67 20.24 -2.94
C TYR A 200 -16.26 19.19 -3.98
N VAL A 201 -16.11 19.59 -5.25
CA VAL A 201 -15.66 18.71 -6.34
C VAL A 201 -14.25 18.17 -6.06
N CYS A 202 -13.30 19.03 -5.66
CA CYS A 202 -11.94 18.60 -5.36
C CYS A 202 -11.88 17.59 -4.20
N TYR A 203 -12.61 17.82 -3.10
CA TYR A 203 -12.62 16.89 -1.97
C TYR A 203 -13.36 15.58 -2.26
N THR A 204 -14.49 15.62 -2.97
CA THR A 204 -15.22 14.41 -3.37
C THR A 204 -14.41 13.54 -4.34
N TRP A 205 -13.68 14.15 -5.26
CA TRP A 205 -12.75 13.45 -6.15
C TRP A 205 -11.63 12.76 -5.35
N ASN A 206 -10.97 13.49 -4.44
CA ASN A 206 -9.93 12.93 -3.58
C ASN A 206 -10.46 11.73 -2.77
N MET A 207 -11.63 11.85 -2.16
CA MET A 207 -12.26 10.76 -1.39
C MET A 207 -12.60 9.54 -2.26
N SER A 208 -13.08 9.77 -3.49
CA SER A 208 -13.40 8.70 -4.43
C SER A 208 -12.14 7.94 -4.88
N TYR A 209 -11.05 8.67 -5.13
CA TYR A 209 -9.75 8.09 -5.44
C TYR A 209 -9.25 7.20 -4.28
N PHE A 210 -9.28 7.69 -3.04
CA PHE A 210 -8.86 6.89 -1.88
C PHE A 210 -9.70 5.62 -1.68
N ARG A 211 -11.02 5.68 -1.90
CA ARG A 211 -11.90 4.49 -1.82
C ARG A 211 -11.55 3.45 -2.88
N SER A 212 -11.29 3.86 -4.12
CA SER A 212 -10.96 2.93 -5.22
C SER A 212 -9.63 2.19 -5.01
N VAL A 213 -8.63 2.92 -4.50
CA VAL A 213 -7.30 2.35 -4.19
C VAL A 213 -7.41 1.38 -3.02
N SER A 214 -8.15 1.74 -1.96
CA SER A 214 -8.37 0.86 -0.80
C SER A 214 -9.04 -0.47 -1.15
N ALA A 215 -10.08 -0.45 -2.01
CA ALA A 215 -10.77 -1.68 -2.43
C ALA A 215 -9.87 -2.62 -3.25
N THR A 216 -9.05 -2.06 -4.15
CA THR A 216 -8.12 -2.84 -4.98
C THR A 216 -7.05 -3.51 -4.11
N ASN A 217 -6.53 -2.79 -3.13
CA ASN A 217 -5.49 -3.28 -2.22
C ASN A 217 -6.00 -4.37 -1.29
N LEU A 218 -7.23 -4.20 -0.78
CA LEU A 218 -7.92 -5.22 0.00
C LEU A 218 -8.13 -6.50 -0.82
N ALA A 219 -8.58 -6.37 -2.07
CA ALA A 219 -8.79 -7.51 -2.95
C ALA A 219 -7.49 -8.25 -3.27
N ILE A 220 -6.42 -7.52 -3.63
CA ILE A 220 -5.11 -8.10 -3.97
C ILE A 220 -4.47 -8.75 -2.74
N GLY A 221 -4.39 -8.02 -1.62
CA GLY A 221 -3.82 -8.53 -0.38
C GLY A 221 -4.61 -9.72 0.18
N GLY A 222 -5.94 -9.69 0.09
CA GLY A 222 -6.81 -10.81 0.43
C GLY A 222 -6.59 -12.04 -0.45
N LEU A 223 -6.49 -11.86 -1.78
CA LEU A 223 -6.20 -12.94 -2.71
C LEU A 223 -4.85 -13.61 -2.41
N ILE A 224 -3.79 -12.81 -2.24
CA ILE A 224 -2.46 -13.32 -1.89
C ILE A 224 -2.52 -14.09 -0.56
N GLY A 225 -3.19 -13.52 0.45
CA GLY A 225 -3.36 -14.18 1.76
C GLY A 225 -4.08 -15.53 1.67
N VAL A 226 -5.17 -15.63 0.90
CA VAL A 226 -5.90 -16.89 0.70
C VAL A 226 -5.05 -17.93 -0.03
N LEU A 227 -4.29 -17.52 -1.05
CA LEU A 227 -3.40 -18.42 -1.78
C LEU A 227 -2.27 -18.94 -0.88
N SER A 228 -1.61 -18.07 -0.12
CA SER A 228 -0.57 -18.48 0.83
C SER A 228 -1.10 -19.38 1.94
N PHE A 229 -2.26 -19.07 2.52
CA PHE A 229 -2.91 -19.93 3.50
C PHE A 229 -3.21 -21.32 2.93
N SER A 230 -3.77 -21.38 1.72
CA SER A 230 -4.09 -22.64 1.03
C SER A 230 -2.82 -23.45 0.76
N SER A 231 -1.74 -22.79 0.31
CA SER A 231 -0.44 -23.41 0.09
C SER A 231 0.14 -24.01 1.37
N ILE A 232 0.11 -23.27 2.48
CA ILE A 232 0.59 -23.75 3.79
C ILE A 232 -0.22 -24.95 4.26
N ALA A 233 -1.57 -24.87 4.21
CA ALA A 233 -2.44 -25.95 4.64
C ALA A 233 -2.20 -27.24 3.85
N LEU A 234 -2.04 -27.12 2.52
CA LEU A 234 -1.75 -28.22 1.62
C LEU A 234 -0.36 -28.84 1.89
N ASN A 235 0.68 -28.01 2.07
CA ASN A 235 2.03 -28.47 2.39
C ASN A 235 2.11 -29.16 3.77
N ILE A 236 1.46 -28.61 4.80
CA ILE A 236 1.38 -29.23 6.13
C ILE A 236 0.69 -30.60 6.04
N SER A 237 -0.41 -30.69 5.29
CA SER A 237 -1.15 -31.94 5.10
C SER A 237 -0.28 -33.05 4.49
N VAL A 238 0.55 -32.70 3.51
CA VAL A 238 1.51 -33.63 2.90
C VAL A 238 2.61 -34.02 3.88
N MET A 239 3.20 -33.07 4.62
CA MET A 239 4.22 -33.36 5.63
C MET A 239 3.73 -34.28 6.74
N ILE A 240 2.51 -34.06 7.26
CA ILE A 240 1.88 -34.93 8.26
C ILE A 240 1.78 -36.35 7.72
N THR A 241 1.38 -36.51 6.46
CA THR A 241 1.23 -37.83 5.82
C THR A 241 2.58 -38.52 5.63
N LEU A 242 3.61 -37.79 5.18
CA LEU A 242 4.97 -38.31 5.05
C LEU A 242 5.50 -38.84 6.39
N LYS A 243 5.26 -38.09 7.48
CA LYS A 243 5.70 -38.46 8.83
C LYS A 243 4.91 -39.63 9.40
N THR A 244 3.58 -39.55 9.42
CA THR A 244 2.69 -40.54 10.06
C THR A 244 2.71 -41.91 9.39
N LYS A 245 2.93 -41.97 8.07
CA LYS A 245 2.94 -43.22 7.31
C LYS A 245 4.35 -43.76 7.05
N GLY A 246 5.36 -43.21 7.75
CA GLY A 246 6.72 -43.74 7.75
C GLY A 246 7.47 -43.58 6.42
N PHE A 247 7.05 -42.66 5.54
CA PHE A 247 7.75 -42.39 4.28
C PHE A 247 9.13 -41.77 4.50
N LEU A 248 9.35 -41.16 5.67
CA LEU A 248 10.65 -40.63 6.09
C LEU A 248 11.63 -41.73 6.54
N SER A 249 11.19 -42.99 6.61
CA SER A 249 12.08 -44.11 6.92
C SER A 249 13.07 -44.34 5.79
N THR A 250 14.33 -44.59 6.15
CA THR A 250 15.43 -44.87 5.20
C THR A 250 15.18 -46.09 4.32
N LYS A 251 14.21 -46.95 4.67
CA LYS A 251 13.82 -48.14 3.91
C LYS A 251 13.02 -47.85 2.65
N LYS A 252 12.36 -46.69 2.51
CA LYS A 252 11.50 -46.38 1.34
C LYS A 252 12.23 -45.60 0.25
N SER A 253 12.61 -44.34 0.50
CA SER A 253 13.37 -43.53 -0.45
C SER A 253 13.87 -42.24 0.19
N THR A 254 15.11 -41.85 -0.09
CA THR A 254 15.74 -40.59 0.35
C THR A 254 15.11 -39.36 -0.25
N ALA A 255 14.51 -39.51 -1.44
CA ALA A 255 13.78 -38.44 -2.08
C ALA A 255 12.63 -37.92 -1.21
N TYR A 256 11.99 -38.76 -0.38
CA TYR A 256 10.95 -38.30 0.54
C TYR A 256 11.50 -37.44 1.68
N SER A 257 12.67 -37.78 2.24
CA SER A 257 13.31 -36.98 3.28
C SER A 257 13.78 -35.62 2.76
N ILE A 258 14.34 -35.58 1.55
CA ILE A 258 14.75 -34.33 0.92
C ILE A 258 13.51 -33.49 0.53
N SER A 259 12.47 -34.12 -0.03
CA SER A 259 11.21 -33.44 -0.34
C SER A 259 10.53 -32.90 0.91
N PHE A 260 10.64 -33.57 2.05
CA PHE A 260 10.11 -33.08 3.33
C PHE A 260 10.81 -31.77 3.75
N ALA A 261 12.14 -31.72 3.66
CA ALA A 261 12.89 -30.51 3.96
C ALA A 261 12.59 -29.38 2.96
N TYR A 262 12.36 -29.74 1.68
CA TYR A 262 11.97 -28.78 0.66
C TYR A 262 10.56 -28.19 0.89
N ILE A 263 9.56 -29.04 1.15
CA ILE A 263 8.20 -28.59 1.50
C ILE A 263 8.20 -27.75 2.78
N PHE A 264 9.09 -28.04 3.73
CA PHE A 264 9.25 -27.21 4.91
C PHE A 264 9.74 -25.79 4.57
N ALA A 265 10.70 -25.64 3.65
CA ALA A 265 11.12 -24.34 3.16
C ALA A 265 9.95 -23.59 2.48
N ASP A 266 9.17 -24.28 1.63
CA ASP A 266 7.97 -23.70 0.99
C ASP A 266 6.96 -23.17 2.03
N ILE A 267 6.74 -23.88 3.15
CA ILE A 267 5.86 -23.42 4.23
C ILE A 267 6.40 -22.14 4.87
N LEU A 268 7.69 -22.09 5.18
CA LEU A 268 8.30 -20.94 5.82
C LEU A 268 8.29 -19.71 4.90
N GLU A 269 8.52 -19.91 3.61
CA GLU A 269 8.42 -18.84 2.60
C GLU A 269 7.00 -18.28 2.51
N GLN A 270 5.99 -19.16 2.42
CA GLN A 270 4.58 -18.74 2.40
C GLN A 270 4.13 -18.10 3.71
N ALA A 271 4.72 -18.48 4.85
CA ALA A 271 4.44 -17.84 6.13
C ALA A 271 4.85 -16.37 6.14
N VAL A 272 5.99 -16.01 5.52
CA VAL A 272 6.39 -14.61 5.36
C VAL A 272 5.36 -13.84 4.52
N ILE A 273 4.84 -14.45 3.45
CA ILE A 273 3.82 -13.82 2.61
C ILE A 273 2.51 -13.64 3.38
N LEU A 274 2.04 -14.70 4.05
CA LEU A 274 0.76 -14.70 4.76
C LEU A 274 0.75 -13.74 5.96
N PHE A 275 1.79 -13.76 6.78
CA PHE A 275 1.80 -13.01 8.04
C PHE A 275 2.41 -11.61 7.94
N TYR A 276 3.18 -11.32 6.88
CA TYR A 276 3.82 -10.02 6.70
C TYR A 276 3.40 -9.32 5.41
N ALA A 277 3.59 -9.94 4.25
CA ALA A 277 3.36 -9.27 2.96
C ALA A 277 1.87 -8.94 2.72
N ALA A 278 0.98 -9.93 2.85
CA ALA A 278 -0.45 -9.74 2.60
C ALA A 278 -1.08 -8.71 3.55
N PRO A 279 -0.84 -8.74 4.88
CA PRO A 279 -1.32 -7.69 5.78
C PRO A 279 -0.75 -6.30 5.44
N SER A 280 0.55 -6.21 5.10
CA SER A 280 1.16 -4.92 4.69
C SER A 280 0.50 -4.35 3.42
N ILE A 281 0.14 -5.21 2.46
CA ILE A 281 -0.61 -4.81 1.25
C ILE A 281 -2.01 -4.34 1.62
N ILE A 282 -2.72 -5.03 2.50
CA ILE A 282 -4.08 -4.65 2.92
C ILE A 282 -4.06 -3.31 3.65
N THR A 283 -3.11 -3.09 4.57
CA THR A 283 -3.02 -1.85 5.36
C THR A 283 -2.36 -0.70 4.61
N GLN A 284 -1.77 -0.96 3.44
CA GLN A 284 -1.00 0.03 2.67
C GLN A 284 0.09 0.70 3.52
N SER A 285 0.69 -0.08 4.40
CA SER A 285 1.72 0.37 5.32
C SER A 285 2.62 -0.80 5.65
N TYR A 286 3.85 -0.51 6.07
CA TYR A 286 4.60 -1.51 6.81
C TYR A 286 3.84 -1.81 8.12
N LEU A 287 3.89 -3.07 8.58
CA LEU A 287 3.34 -3.45 9.90
C LEU A 287 4.15 -2.86 11.07
N VAL A 288 5.26 -2.19 10.76
CA VAL A 288 6.20 -1.56 11.68
C VAL A 288 6.47 -0.11 11.23
N PRO A 289 6.98 0.78 12.10
CA PRO A 289 6.97 2.22 11.86
C PRO A 289 7.76 2.72 10.65
N SER A 290 8.76 1.96 10.19
CA SER A 290 9.63 2.36 9.09
C SER A 290 9.99 1.20 8.18
N ARG A 291 10.34 1.52 6.93
CA ARG A 291 10.86 0.57 5.93
C ARG A 291 12.17 -0.07 6.39
N ASP A 292 13.03 0.70 7.05
CA ASP A 292 14.35 0.27 7.53
C ASP A 292 14.29 -0.40 8.90
N HIS A 293 13.09 -0.70 9.40
CA HIS A 293 12.93 -1.35 10.69
C HIS A 293 13.49 -2.79 10.63
N PRO A 294 14.21 -3.26 11.67
CA PRO A 294 14.87 -4.58 11.67
C PRO A 294 13.95 -5.75 11.34
N VAL A 295 12.66 -5.66 11.68
CA VAL A 295 11.65 -6.67 11.36
C VAL A 295 11.43 -6.81 9.85
N VAL A 296 11.41 -5.70 9.10
CA VAL A 296 11.25 -5.72 7.64
C VAL A 296 12.46 -6.38 7.00
N THR A 297 13.66 -5.99 7.44
CA THR A 297 14.92 -6.58 7.00
C THR A 297 15.00 -8.06 7.36
N ALA A 298 14.60 -8.45 8.58
CA ALA A 298 14.57 -9.84 8.99
C ALA A 298 13.61 -10.69 8.14
N ALA A 299 12.42 -10.17 7.81
CA ALA A 299 11.48 -10.84 6.91
C ALA A 299 12.11 -11.04 5.51
N GLY A 300 12.83 -10.04 4.99
CA GLY A 300 13.60 -10.15 3.75
C GLY A 300 14.72 -11.20 3.82
N ILE A 301 15.52 -11.21 4.90
CA ILE A 301 16.60 -12.19 5.12
C ILE A 301 16.02 -13.61 5.14
N TRP A 302 15.01 -13.86 5.97
CA TRP A 302 14.43 -15.18 6.11
C TRP A 302 13.79 -15.66 4.82
N PHE A 303 13.08 -14.78 4.10
CA PHE A 303 12.58 -15.10 2.77
C PHE A 303 13.72 -15.59 1.85
N MET A 304 14.83 -14.84 1.78
CA MET A 304 15.96 -15.22 0.93
C MET A 304 16.64 -16.51 1.38
N VAL A 305 16.75 -16.77 2.69
CA VAL A 305 17.23 -18.06 3.21
C VAL A 305 16.36 -19.20 2.68
N PHE A 306 15.04 -19.10 2.77
CA PHE A 306 14.12 -20.14 2.31
C PHE A 306 14.13 -20.29 0.79
N TRP A 307 14.25 -19.17 0.06
CA TRP A 307 14.44 -19.17 -1.39
C TRP A 307 15.69 -19.95 -1.80
N TYR A 308 16.85 -19.67 -1.20
CA TYR A 308 18.09 -20.40 -1.48
C TYR A 308 17.98 -21.87 -1.07
N MET A 309 17.36 -22.17 0.06
CA MET A 309 17.11 -23.56 0.48
C MET A 309 16.30 -24.32 -0.57
N ALA A 310 15.21 -23.71 -1.06
CA ALA A 310 14.38 -24.28 -2.11
C ALA A 310 15.20 -24.58 -3.38
N MET A 311 16.04 -23.64 -3.81
CA MET A 311 16.91 -23.80 -4.97
C MET A 311 17.91 -24.95 -4.81
N PHE A 312 18.61 -25.00 -3.68
CA PHE A 312 19.58 -26.06 -3.42
C PHE A 312 18.90 -27.42 -3.29
N TYR A 313 17.72 -27.51 -2.66
CA TYR A 313 16.97 -28.77 -2.63
C TYR A 313 16.51 -29.20 -4.01
N GLN A 314 16.07 -28.30 -4.88
CA GLN A 314 15.73 -28.68 -6.26
C GLN A 314 16.94 -29.25 -7.02
N ILE A 315 18.13 -28.66 -6.85
CA ILE A 315 19.38 -29.20 -7.42
C ILE A 315 19.64 -30.60 -6.87
N VAL A 316 19.62 -30.78 -5.55
CA VAL A 316 19.88 -32.06 -4.88
C VAL A 316 18.88 -33.13 -5.31
N ILE A 317 17.58 -32.81 -5.37
CA ILE A 317 16.53 -33.73 -5.82
C ILE A 317 16.77 -34.13 -7.28
N SER A 318 17.11 -33.17 -8.16
CA SER A 318 17.38 -33.44 -9.57
C SER A 318 18.57 -34.41 -9.74
N ILE A 319 19.65 -34.18 -8.99
CA ILE A 319 20.84 -35.02 -9.00
C ILE A 319 20.56 -36.40 -8.39
N ASP A 320 19.80 -36.49 -7.30
CA ASP A 320 19.36 -37.75 -6.70
C ASP A 320 18.56 -38.60 -7.69
N ARG A 321 17.66 -37.98 -8.45
CA ARG A 321 16.89 -38.67 -9.49
C ARG A 321 17.76 -39.17 -10.64
N VAL A 322 18.73 -38.38 -11.10
CA VAL A 322 19.68 -38.85 -12.13
C VAL A 322 20.48 -40.05 -11.60
N ASN A 323 21.03 -39.95 -10.38
CA ASN A 323 21.82 -41.03 -9.79
C ASN A 323 21.02 -42.31 -9.58
N SER A 324 19.80 -42.20 -9.06
CA SER A 324 18.96 -43.37 -8.79
C SER A 324 18.38 -44.01 -10.06
N ILE A 325 18.01 -43.23 -11.07
CA ILE A 325 17.35 -43.74 -12.29
C ILE A 325 18.38 -44.10 -13.36
N VAL A 326 19.30 -43.19 -13.68
CA VAL A 326 20.24 -43.34 -14.81
C VAL A 326 21.43 -44.19 -14.43
N PHE A 327 22.03 -43.92 -13.27
CA PHE A 327 23.25 -44.60 -12.81
C PHE A 327 22.97 -45.78 -11.88
N GLN A 328 21.74 -45.92 -11.38
CA GLN A 328 21.34 -46.92 -10.39
C GLN A 328 22.22 -46.92 -9.13
N ARG A 329 22.73 -45.74 -8.75
CA ARG A 329 23.55 -45.53 -7.54
C ARG A 329 22.74 -44.80 -6.48
N SER A 330 22.95 -45.15 -5.21
CA SER A 330 22.24 -44.56 -4.07
C SER A 330 23.15 -43.93 -3.03
N TRP A 331 24.30 -43.38 -3.41
CA TRP A 331 25.24 -42.76 -2.46
C TRP A 331 24.61 -41.60 -1.66
N ILE A 332 23.68 -40.84 -2.25
CA ILE A 332 22.91 -39.79 -1.56
C ILE A 332 22.13 -40.36 -0.36
N ARG A 333 21.80 -41.66 -0.37
CA ARG A 333 21.14 -42.33 0.75
C ARG A 333 21.96 -42.41 2.01
N GLU A 334 23.27 -42.55 1.88
CA GLU A 334 24.17 -42.64 3.02
C GLU A 334 24.39 -41.26 3.65
N TYR A 335 24.36 -40.20 2.82
CA TYR A 335 24.73 -38.85 3.22
C TYR A 335 23.55 -37.86 3.32
N TYR A 336 22.29 -38.28 3.17
CA TYR A 336 21.15 -37.35 3.07
C TYR A 336 21.02 -36.39 4.26
N ARG A 337 21.33 -36.84 5.48
CA ARG A 337 21.31 -35.96 6.68
C ARG A 337 22.37 -34.87 6.60
N LEU A 338 23.59 -35.25 6.19
CA LEU A 338 24.67 -34.30 5.97
C LEU A 338 24.32 -33.31 4.86
N ILE A 339 23.75 -33.80 3.75
CA ILE A 339 23.30 -32.95 2.63
C ILE A 339 22.24 -31.95 3.10
N ILE A 340 21.23 -32.39 3.86
CA ILE A 340 20.21 -31.49 4.43
C ILE A 340 20.85 -30.40 5.29
N SER A 341 21.78 -30.76 6.18
CA SER A 341 22.49 -29.80 7.03
C SER A 341 23.35 -28.84 6.23
N LEU A 342 24.06 -29.32 5.20
CA LEU A 342 24.87 -28.49 4.32
C LEU A 342 24.01 -27.49 3.54
N VAL A 343 22.84 -27.91 3.04
CA VAL A 343 21.90 -26.99 2.36
C VAL A 343 21.49 -25.84 3.27
N TRP A 344 21.20 -26.11 4.55
CA TRP A 344 20.91 -25.05 5.53
C TRP A 344 22.09 -24.08 5.69
N ILE A 345 23.30 -24.62 5.91
CA ILE A 345 24.51 -23.81 6.12
C ILE A 345 24.80 -22.95 4.88
N PHE A 346 24.75 -23.53 3.68
CA PHE A 346 24.98 -22.78 2.44
C PHE A 346 23.91 -21.72 2.21
N SER A 347 22.63 -22.01 2.47
CA SER A 347 21.56 -21.01 2.29
C SER A 347 21.70 -19.84 3.25
N LEU A 348 22.04 -20.10 4.51
CA LEU A 348 22.35 -19.06 5.49
C LEU A 348 23.59 -18.26 5.09
N GLY A 349 24.65 -18.93 4.63
CA GLY A 349 25.87 -18.29 4.13
C GLY A 349 25.61 -17.37 2.94
N THR A 350 24.85 -17.83 1.94
CA THR A 350 24.50 -17.03 0.76
C THR A 350 23.63 -15.83 1.13
N ALA A 351 22.62 -16.02 1.98
CA ALA A 351 21.82 -14.91 2.49
C ALA A 351 22.67 -13.91 3.29
N TYR A 352 23.60 -14.40 4.12
CA TYR A 352 24.52 -13.55 4.87
C TYR A 352 25.41 -12.72 3.94
N ILE A 353 25.98 -13.32 2.91
CA ILE A 353 26.79 -12.60 1.92
C ILE A 353 25.94 -11.54 1.22
N GLY A 354 24.73 -11.90 0.78
CA GLY A 354 23.82 -10.98 0.07
C GLY A 354 23.36 -9.78 0.90
N PHE A 355 23.24 -9.92 2.23
CA PHE A 355 22.76 -8.85 3.12
C PHE A 355 23.86 -8.07 3.84
N PHE A 356 24.98 -8.70 4.18
CA PHE A 356 25.99 -8.11 5.07
C PHE A 356 27.36 -7.90 4.41
N VAL A 357 27.68 -8.65 3.35
CA VAL A 357 28.99 -8.56 2.67
C VAL A 357 28.89 -7.73 1.39
N SER A 358 27.79 -7.87 0.65
CA SER A 358 27.55 -7.12 -0.58
C SER A 358 27.29 -5.63 -0.29
N PRO A 359 28.00 -4.71 -0.95
CA PRO A 359 27.78 -3.28 -0.76
C PRO A 359 26.45 -2.87 -1.40
N CYS A 360 25.51 -2.43 -0.55
CA CYS A 360 24.20 -1.85 -0.89
C CYS A 360 23.11 -2.80 -1.43
N CYS A 361 21.85 -2.37 -1.23
CA CYS A 361 20.60 -2.93 -1.78
C CYS A 361 20.20 -4.32 -1.27
N HIS A 362 19.68 -4.39 -0.04
CA HIS A 362 19.11 -5.63 0.48
C HIS A 362 17.66 -5.86 0.02
N PHE A 363 17.26 -7.13 0.01
CA PHE A 363 15.93 -7.59 -0.40
C PHE A 363 14.90 -7.25 0.69
N VAL A 364 13.81 -6.58 0.29
CA VAL A 364 12.78 -6.04 1.19
C VAL A 364 11.39 -6.40 0.68
N VAL A 365 10.51 -6.79 1.61
CA VAL A 365 9.07 -6.94 1.33
C VAL A 365 8.45 -5.55 1.27
N SER A 366 7.88 -5.15 0.12
CA SER A 366 7.31 -3.81 -0.06
C SER A 366 5.85 -3.87 -0.47
N TYR A 367 4.98 -3.27 0.36
CA TYR A 367 3.56 -3.14 0.03
C TYR A 367 3.34 -2.25 -1.21
N VAL A 368 4.23 -1.28 -1.45
CA VAL A 368 4.20 -0.37 -2.60
C VAL A 368 4.33 -1.13 -3.92
N ASN A 369 5.10 -2.22 -3.92
CA ASN A 369 5.30 -3.03 -5.12
C ASN A 369 4.41 -4.28 -5.14
N TYR A 370 3.48 -4.44 -4.19
CA TYR A 370 2.69 -5.68 -3.98
C TYR A 370 3.54 -6.97 -3.98
N ALA A 371 4.84 -6.85 -3.73
CA ALA A 371 5.83 -7.86 -4.00
C ALA A 371 7.15 -7.51 -3.29
N PHE A 372 8.14 -8.35 -3.51
CA PHE A 372 9.47 -8.16 -3.00
C PHE A 372 10.29 -7.28 -3.94
N THR A 373 11.15 -6.45 -3.38
CA THR A 373 11.99 -5.52 -4.14
C THR A 373 13.33 -5.34 -3.46
N TYR A 374 14.32 -4.94 -4.23
CA TYR A 374 15.58 -4.46 -3.67
C TYR A 374 15.47 -2.97 -3.35
N LEU A 375 16.23 -2.51 -2.35
CA LEU A 375 16.36 -1.09 -2.04
C LEU A 375 17.10 -0.34 -3.18
N GLU A 376 16.86 0.97 -3.29
CA GLU A 376 17.39 1.81 -4.37
C GLU A 376 18.93 1.87 -4.34
N GLY A 377 19.55 1.69 -5.52
CA GLY A 377 21.01 1.67 -5.73
C GLY A 377 21.45 0.61 -6.76
N GLU A 378 22.75 0.51 -7.02
CA GLU A 378 23.31 -0.58 -7.83
C GLU A 378 23.23 -1.90 -7.05
N ASN A 379 22.50 -2.87 -7.60
CA ASN A 379 22.20 -4.11 -6.91
C ASN A 379 23.21 -5.21 -7.26
N TYR A 380 24.32 -5.21 -6.52
CA TYR A 380 25.38 -6.22 -6.64
C TYR A 380 24.88 -7.61 -6.26
N THR A 381 24.01 -7.73 -5.25
CA THR A 381 23.45 -9.01 -4.82
C THR A 381 22.62 -9.68 -5.93
N ASP A 382 21.74 -8.94 -6.61
CA ASP A 382 20.97 -9.51 -7.73
C ASP A 382 21.88 -9.93 -8.89
N SER A 383 22.86 -9.09 -9.25
CA SER A 383 23.70 -9.30 -10.42
C SER A 383 24.71 -10.44 -10.24
N TYR A 384 25.35 -10.52 -9.06
CA TYR A 384 26.46 -11.44 -8.81
C TYR A 384 26.08 -12.70 -8.03
N LEU A 385 24.96 -12.69 -7.30
CA LEU A 385 24.49 -13.85 -6.55
C LEU A 385 23.18 -14.38 -7.12
N ASP A 386 22.10 -13.61 -7.04
CA ASP A 386 20.77 -14.15 -7.31
C ASP A 386 20.60 -14.61 -8.76
N ILE A 387 21.04 -13.83 -9.75
CA ILE A 387 20.93 -14.21 -11.18
C ILE A 387 21.75 -15.47 -11.47
N PRO A 388 23.06 -15.53 -11.15
CA PRO A 388 23.85 -16.74 -11.37
C PRO A 388 23.27 -17.98 -10.70
N PHE A 389 22.85 -17.89 -9.43
CA PHE A 389 22.27 -19.03 -8.74
C PHE A 389 20.95 -19.47 -9.39
N ASN A 390 20.05 -18.55 -9.72
CA ASN A 390 18.77 -18.90 -10.36
C ASN A 390 18.99 -19.56 -11.72
N LEU A 391 19.96 -19.06 -12.48
CA LEU A 391 20.34 -19.64 -13.77
C LEU A 391 20.92 -21.05 -13.60
N VAL A 392 21.88 -21.24 -12.68
CA VAL A 392 22.50 -22.54 -12.40
C VAL A 392 21.45 -23.56 -11.97
N THR A 393 20.54 -23.19 -11.06
CA THR A 393 19.43 -24.05 -10.64
C THR A 393 18.55 -24.44 -11.82
N THR A 394 18.12 -23.47 -12.62
CA THR A 394 17.26 -23.70 -13.80
C THR A 394 17.94 -24.61 -14.82
N VAL A 395 19.19 -24.34 -15.16
CA VAL A 395 19.98 -25.13 -16.12
C VAL A 395 20.20 -26.55 -15.59
N THR A 396 20.55 -26.70 -14.31
CA THR A 396 20.78 -28.02 -13.70
C THR A 396 19.53 -28.88 -13.77
N ILE A 397 18.39 -28.32 -13.35
CA ILE A 397 17.08 -28.98 -13.41
C ILE A 397 16.78 -29.40 -14.85
N PHE A 398 16.91 -28.48 -15.81
CA PHE A 398 16.62 -28.76 -17.21
C PHE A 398 17.50 -29.87 -17.79
N VAL A 399 18.82 -29.83 -17.54
CA VAL A 399 19.78 -30.85 -18.00
C VAL A 399 19.50 -32.20 -17.36
N CYS A 400 19.34 -32.25 -16.03
CA CYS A 400 19.07 -33.49 -15.30
C CYS A 400 17.79 -34.16 -15.79
N TYR A 401 16.69 -33.43 -15.90
CA TYR A 401 15.40 -34.01 -16.30
C TYR A 401 15.33 -34.33 -17.79
N THR A 402 15.99 -33.55 -18.66
CA THR A 402 16.17 -33.92 -20.07
C THR A 402 16.94 -35.24 -20.20
N TRP A 403 18.00 -35.41 -19.41
CA TRP A 403 18.77 -36.66 -19.43
C TRP A 403 17.95 -37.85 -18.92
N ILE A 404 17.22 -37.70 -17.81
CA ILE A 404 16.31 -38.75 -17.31
C ILE A 404 15.31 -39.14 -18.41
N PHE A 405 14.67 -38.16 -19.05
CA PHE A 405 13.72 -38.40 -20.12
C PHE A 405 14.35 -39.16 -21.31
N LEU A 406 15.53 -38.74 -21.76
CA LEU A 406 16.25 -39.41 -22.86
C LEU A 406 16.68 -40.84 -22.48
N HIS A 407 17.18 -41.04 -21.26
CA HIS A 407 17.60 -42.36 -20.76
C HIS A 407 16.41 -43.32 -20.70
N VAL A 408 15.30 -42.88 -20.10
CA VAL A 408 14.05 -43.66 -20.01
C VAL A 408 13.52 -44.00 -21.41
N ARG A 409 13.49 -43.02 -22.34
CA ARG A 409 13.06 -43.25 -23.72
C ARG A 409 13.92 -44.28 -24.46
N ARG A 410 15.25 -44.27 -24.22
CA ARG A 410 16.19 -45.23 -24.81
C ARG A 410 16.05 -46.62 -24.19
N SER A 411 16.00 -46.72 -22.86
CA SER A 411 15.82 -47.98 -22.13
C SER A 411 14.54 -48.71 -22.56
N ASN A 412 13.46 -47.95 -22.78
CA ASN A 412 12.18 -48.46 -23.28
C ASN A 412 12.17 -48.93 -24.75
N ARG A 413 13.19 -48.58 -25.55
CA ARG A 413 13.35 -49.11 -26.92
C ARG A 413 14.12 -50.44 -26.94
N ILE A 414 15.00 -50.67 -25.98
CA ILE A 414 15.95 -51.80 -25.97
C ILE A 414 15.33 -53.03 -25.29
N ASN A 415 14.46 -52.83 -24.29
CA ASN A 415 13.86 -53.93 -23.55
C ASN A 415 12.56 -54.42 -24.23
N ASN A 416 12.56 -55.66 -24.74
CA ASN A 416 11.38 -56.41 -25.24
C ASN A 416 10.42 -56.79 -24.09
N VAL A 417 9.92 -55.82 -23.34
CA VAL A 417 8.98 -56.06 -22.23
C VAL A 417 7.57 -56.32 -22.80
N PRO A 418 6.81 -57.29 -22.26
CA PRO A 418 5.43 -57.55 -22.68
C PRO A 418 4.55 -56.29 -22.67
N ARG A 419 3.77 -56.14 -23.75
CA ARG A 419 3.04 -54.91 -24.17
C ARG A 419 2.21 -54.24 -23.06
N ASN A 420 1.61 -55.03 -22.15
CA ASN A 420 0.72 -54.53 -21.10
C ASN A 420 1.47 -53.92 -19.90
N LYS A 421 2.57 -54.54 -19.41
CA LYS A 421 3.41 -53.97 -18.35
C LYS A 421 4.26 -52.79 -18.85
N LEU A 422 4.59 -52.79 -20.14
CA LEU A 422 5.32 -51.71 -20.80
C LEU A 422 4.47 -50.42 -20.92
N ALA A 423 3.17 -50.54 -21.18
CA ALA A 423 2.26 -49.39 -21.27
C ALA A 423 2.09 -48.68 -19.91
N GLU A 424 1.94 -49.44 -18.82
CA GLU A 424 1.77 -48.89 -17.47
C GLU A 424 3.05 -48.20 -16.97
N ARG A 425 4.23 -48.81 -17.19
CA ARG A 425 5.52 -48.17 -16.90
C ARG A 425 5.73 -46.89 -17.70
N ARG A 426 5.45 -46.89 -19.01
CA ARG A 426 5.54 -45.68 -19.86
C ARG A 426 4.66 -44.54 -19.35
N GLN A 427 3.45 -44.86 -18.88
CA GLN A 427 2.54 -43.85 -18.36
C GLN A 427 3.05 -43.25 -17.05
N GLN A 428 3.55 -44.07 -16.12
CA GLN A 428 4.13 -43.58 -14.87
C GLN A 428 5.39 -42.73 -15.11
N GLU A 429 6.26 -43.16 -16.02
CA GLU A 429 7.48 -42.43 -16.38
C GLU A 429 7.19 -41.10 -17.09
N PHE A 430 6.19 -41.08 -17.98
CA PHE A 430 5.74 -39.85 -18.63
C PHE A 430 5.12 -38.86 -17.64
N LEU A 431 4.30 -39.36 -16.70
CA LEU A 431 3.73 -38.54 -15.63
C LEU A 431 4.83 -37.93 -14.76
N LEU A 432 5.85 -38.71 -14.38
CA LEU A 432 6.99 -38.25 -13.60
C LEU A 432 7.81 -37.18 -14.33
N ALA A 433 8.14 -37.41 -15.62
CA ALA A 433 8.86 -36.42 -16.43
C ALA A 433 8.06 -35.11 -16.59
N ARG A 434 6.74 -35.21 -16.80
CA ARG A 434 5.85 -34.05 -16.91
C ARG A 434 5.81 -33.23 -15.62
N GLN A 435 5.79 -33.87 -14.44
CA GLN A 435 5.84 -33.16 -13.15
C GLN A 435 7.08 -32.29 -13.04
N PHE A 436 8.24 -32.88 -13.33
CA PHE A 436 9.51 -32.19 -13.19
C PHE A 436 9.66 -31.04 -14.17
N PHE A 437 9.15 -31.20 -15.40
CA PHE A 437 9.08 -30.11 -16.37
C PHE A 437 8.20 -28.95 -15.87
N ILE A 438 7.02 -29.24 -15.31
CA ILE A 438 6.15 -28.19 -14.77
C ILE A 438 6.78 -27.50 -13.55
N MET A 439 7.41 -28.26 -12.65
CA MET A 439 8.16 -27.68 -11.52
C MET A 439 9.25 -26.71 -11.99
N ALA A 440 10.02 -27.10 -13.01
CA ALA A 440 11.06 -26.27 -13.60
C ALA A 440 10.49 -24.98 -14.22
N MET A 441 9.40 -25.10 -14.98
CA MET A 441 8.74 -23.94 -15.59
C MET A 441 8.16 -22.98 -14.55
N LEU A 442 7.53 -23.49 -13.50
CA LEU A 442 6.97 -22.66 -12.42
C LEU A 442 8.09 -21.93 -11.68
N PHE A 443 9.14 -22.63 -11.27
CA PHE A 443 10.31 -22.03 -10.65
C PHE A 443 10.91 -20.93 -11.53
N THR A 444 11.11 -21.22 -12.82
CA THR A 444 11.63 -20.24 -13.79
C THR A 444 10.73 -19.02 -13.91
N SER A 445 9.42 -19.25 -14.00
CA SER A 445 8.43 -18.17 -14.12
C SER A 445 8.45 -17.25 -12.89
N VAL A 446 8.61 -17.80 -11.69
CA VAL A 446 8.69 -17.01 -10.44
C VAL A 446 9.91 -16.09 -10.46
N TRP A 447 11.12 -16.63 -10.66
CA TRP A 447 12.34 -15.82 -10.56
C TRP A 447 12.49 -14.82 -11.72
N VAL A 448 11.96 -15.15 -12.89
CA VAL A 448 11.87 -14.22 -14.02
C VAL A 448 10.88 -13.10 -13.69
N SER A 449 9.71 -13.42 -13.12
CA SER A 449 8.69 -12.44 -12.73
C SER A 449 9.23 -11.45 -11.69
N PHE A 450 10.02 -11.92 -10.72
CA PHE A 450 10.71 -11.07 -9.73
C PHE A 450 11.57 -9.97 -10.36
N ARG A 451 12.09 -10.17 -11.56
CA ARG A 451 13.03 -9.23 -12.22
C ARG A 451 12.40 -8.41 -13.33
N ILE A 452 11.55 -9.04 -14.12
CA ILE A 452 10.97 -8.42 -15.32
C ILE A 452 9.81 -7.50 -14.93
N LEU A 453 8.89 -7.97 -14.06
CA LEU A 453 7.67 -7.21 -13.76
C LEU A 453 7.96 -5.85 -13.11
N PRO A 454 8.87 -5.72 -12.12
CA PRO A 454 9.22 -4.42 -11.53
C PRO A 454 9.92 -3.45 -12.50
N ARG A 455 10.49 -3.94 -13.60
CA ARG A 455 11.13 -3.09 -14.64
C ARG A 455 10.13 -2.60 -15.68
N ILE A 456 9.07 -3.35 -15.94
CA ILE A 456 8.02 -3.00 -16.91
C ILE A 456 6.97 -2.10 -16.27
N PHE A 457 6.56 -2.40 -15.04
CA PHE A 457 5.43 -1.73 -14.39
C PHE A 457 5.88 -0.72 -13.34
N PRO A 458 5.22 0.45 -13.25
CA PRO A 458 5.54 1.43 -12.23
C PRO A 458 5.19 0.93 -10.81
N PRO A 459 5.83 1.50 -9.77
CA PRO A 459 5.46 1.22 -8.37
C PRO A 459 3.96 1.48 -8.13
N ASN A 460 3.33 0.63 -7.32
CA ASN A 460 1.88 0.55 -7.10
C ASN A 460 1.03 0.05 -8.26
N SER A 461 1.64 -0.53 -9.31
CA SER A 461 0.86 -1.28 -10.30
C SER A 461 0.31 -2.57 -9.69
N PRO A 462 -1.01 -2.84 -9.78
CA PRO A 462 -1.60 -4.07 -9.26
C PRO A 462 -1.06 -5.33 -9.96
N LEU A 463 -0.53 -5.19 -11.18
CA LEU A 463 0.07 -6.30 -11.93
C LEU A 463 1.35 -6.85 -11.28
N LEU A 464 2.00 -6.08 -10.40
CA LEU A 464 3.15 -6.57 -9.63
C LEU A 464 2.75 -7.68 -8.64
N ALA A 465 1.46 -7.78 -8.28
CA ALA A 465 0.93 -8.88 -7.45
C ALA A 465 1.05 -10.25 -8.12
N LEU A 466 1.29 -10.32 -9.43
CA LEU A 466 1.55 -11.58 -10.14
C LEU A 466 2.79 -12.31 -9.59
N VAL A 467 3.76 -11.57 -9.02
CA VAL A 467 4.97 -12.15 -8.42
C VAL A 467 4.63 -13.08 -7.25
N PRO A 468 4.04 -12.61 -6.12
CA PRO A 468 3.68 -13.50 -5.01
C PRO A 468 2.62 -14.54 -5.41
N ILE A 469 1.72 -14.25 -6.35
CA ILE A 469 0.75 -15.23 -6.85
C ILE A 469 1.46 -16.42 -7.52
N THR A 470 2.39 -16.14 -8.44
CA THR A 470 3.15 -17.19 -9.15
C THR A 470 4.01 -17.99 -8.15
N LEU A 471 4.56 -17.30 -7.15
CA LEU A 471 5.31 -17.94 -6.07
C LEU A 471 4.44 -18.90 -5.24
N SER A 472 3.23 -18.49 -4.84
CA SER A 472 2.29 -19.37 -4.14
C SER A 472 1.92 -20.60 -4.95
N PHE A 473 1.79 -20.48 -6.28
CA PHE A 473 1.60 -21.65 -7.14
C PHE A 473 2.82 -22.58 -7.15
N HIS A 474 4.03 -22.03 -7.24
CA HIS A 474 5.27 -22.80 -7.20
C HIS A 474 5.41 -23.56 -5.87
N CYS A 475 5.26 -22.89 -4.72
CA CYS A 475 5.31 -23.52 -3.39
C CYS A 475 4.21 -24.57 -3.17
N SER A 476 3.07 -24.46 -3.87
CA SER A 476 1.97 -25.44 -3.78
C SER A 476 2.18 -26.66 -4.66
N PHE A 477 2.93 -26.52 -5.76
CA PHE A 477 2.96 -27.53 -6.81
C PHE A 477 3.59 -28.84 -6.34
N ASN A 478 4.59 -28.79 -5.46
CA ASN A 478 5.20 -29.98 -4.84
C ASN A 478 4.15 -30.89 -4.19
N SER A 479 3.31 -30.31 -3.36
CA SER A 479 2.28 -31.04 -2.64
C SER A 479 1.11 -31.45 -3.54
N ILE A 480 0.75 -30.63 -4.53
CA ILE A 480 -0.21 -31.02 -5.57
C ILE A 480 0.30 -32.28 -6.31
N VAL A 481 1.59 -32.34 -6.61
CA VAL A 481 2.23 -33.49 -7.26
C VAL A 481 2.14 -34.75 -6.39
N PHE A 482 2.45 -34.65 -5.09
CA PHE A 482 2.29 -35.78 -4.16
C PHE A 482 0.83 -36.27 -4.11
N LEU A 483 -0.13 -35.35 -4.09
CA LEU A 483 -1.55 -35.69 -3.95
C LEU A 483 -2.21 -36.15 -5.26
N SER A 484 -1.72 -35.75 -6.43
CA SER A 484 -2.38 -36.03 -7.71
C SER A 484 -1.83 -37.25 -8.45
N ILE A 485 -0.56 -37.60 -8.25
CA ILE A 485 0.11 -38.58 -9.11
C ILE A 485 0.72 -39.75 -8.33
N ASN A 486 1.15 -39.55 -7.07
CA ASN A 486 1.71 -40.64 -6.28
C ASN A 486 0.57 -41.47 -5.65
N SER A 487 0.19 -42.57 -6.31
CA SER A 487 -0.92 -43.44 -5.87
C SER A 487 -0.70 -44.07 -4.49
N GLU A 488 0.54 -44.44 -4.16
CA GLU A 488 0.91 -44.93 -2.82
C GLU A 488 0.66 -43.84 -1.76
N PHE A 489 1.09 -42.62 -2.07
CA PHE A 489 0.87 -41.47 -1.20
C PHE A 489 -0.61 -41.10 -1.07
N GLN A 490 -1.39 -41.15 -2.16
CA GLN A 490 -2.83 -40.90 -2.13
C GLN A 490 -3.59 -41.87 -1.22
N GLN A 491 -3.19 -43.15 -1.23
CA GLN A 491 -3.79 -44.15 -0.35
C GLN A 491 -3.45 -43.84 1.11
N ALA A 492 -2.18 -43.52 1.39
CA ALA A 492 -1.71 -43.10 2.71
C ALA A 492 -2.44 -41.83 3.21
N TYR A 493 -2.57 -40.81 2.35
CA TYR A 493 -3.26 -39.55 2.65
C TYR A 493 -4.73 -39.77 3.01
N ARG A 494 -5.45 -40.58 2.21
CA ARG A 494 -6.85 -40.94 2.50
C ARG A 494 -7.01 -41.68 3.82
N GLN A 495 -6.04 -42.50 4.23
CA GLN A 495 -6.07 -43.17 5.54
C GLN A 495 -5.87 -42.18 6.69
N VAL A 496 -4.96 -41.22 6.53
CA VAL A 496 -4.72 -40.15 7.52
C VAL A 496 -5.98 -39.29 7.68
N LEU A 497 -6.59 -38.85 6.57
CA LEU A 497 -7.84 -38.07 6.58
C LEU A 497 -9.00 -38.81 7.26
N ARG A 498 -9.08 -40.14 7.11
CA ARG A 498 -10.11 -40.98 7.75
C ARG A 498 -9.82 -41.29 9.22
N GLY A 499 -8.78 -40.72 9.82
CA GLY A 499 -8.39 -40.98 11.21
C GLY A 499 -7.93 -42.42 11.48
N LYS A 500 -7.71 -43.25 10.44
CA LYS A 500 -7.19 -44.61 10.60
C LYS A 500 -5.68 -44.55 10.76
N ILE A 501 -5.26 -44.21 11.98
CA ILE A 501 -3.90 -44.47 12.46
C ILE A 501 -3.82 -45.98 12.70
N SER A 502 -3.58 -46.73 11.63
CA SER A 502 -3.18 -48.13 11.73
C SER A 502 -1.82 -48.16 12.44
N THR A 503 -1.82 -48.46 13.74
CA THR A 503 -0.65 -48.96 14.46
C THR A 503 -0.15 -50.18 13.71
N SER A 504 0.89 -50.01 12.90
CA SER A 504 1.60 -51.12 12.29
C SER A 504 2.40 -51.81 13.39
N THR A 505 1.75 -52.69 14.15
CA THR A 505 2.44 -53.79 14.83
C THR A 505 3.06 -54.64 13.72
N SER A 506 4.38 -54.54 13.58
CA SER A 506 5.15 -55.44 12.73
C SER A 506 4.96 -56.87 13.25
N ASN A 507 4.22 -57.70 12.52
CA ASN A 507 4.30 -59.15 12.67
C ASN A 507 5.53 -59.63 11.89
N PRO A 508 6.58 -60.17 12.55
CA PRO A 508 7.76 -60.69 11.87
C PRO A 508 7.53 -62.16 11.48
N GLN A 509 6.62 -62.42 10.55
CA GLN A 509 6.45 -63.76 9.96
C GLN A 509 5.88 -63.58 8.55
N ASN A 510 6.77 -63.48 7.55
CA ASN A 510 6.59 -63.91 6.14
C ASN A 510 7.78 -63.46 5.26
N SER A 511 8.99 -63.65 5.77
CA SER A 511 10.20 -63.69 4.94
C SER A 511 10.67 -65.13 4.85
N ALA A 512 9.91 -65.93 4.13
CA ALA A 512 10.33 -67.17 3.50
C ALA A 512 9.42 -67.35 2.28
N VAL A 513 10.01 -67.73 1.13
CA VAL A 513 9.38 -67.90 -0.20
C VAL A 513 9.22 -66.55 -0.93
N THR A 514 10.03 -66.14 -1.92
CA THR A 514 10.72 -66.85 -3.01
C THR A 514 12.01 -66.10 -3.41
N ALA A 515 13.00 -66.88 -3.83
CA ALA A 515 14.23 -66.47 -4.52
C ALA A 515 13.98 -65.83 -5.89
#